data_AF-A0A503EEQ3-F1
#
_entry.id   AF-A0A503EEQ3-F1
#
_cell.length_a   1.000
_cell.length_b   1.000
_cell.length_c   1.000
_cell.angle_alpha   90.00
_cell.angle_beta   90.00
_cell.angle_gamma   90.00
#
_symmetry.space_group_name_H-M   'P 1'
#
loop_
_entity.id
_entity.type
_entity.pdbx_description
1 polymer ?
#
loop_
_entity_poly.entity_id
_entity_poly.type
_entity_poly.pdbx_seq_one_letter_code
_entity_poly.pdbx_strand_id
1 'polypeptide(L)'
;MLLEPRVRSIRPDGEAPSPKGFQRIATFDLVLGPSVTMNNLRLVKTPSGGMHAYPPEDKHGQRSADFAPAFRDIIADLAAKELESLNERTTGA
;
A
#
# COMPACT_ATOMS: atom_id res chain seq x y z
N MET A 1 -6.77 0.71 23.69
CA MET A 1 -7.41 0.68 22.36
C MET A 1 -6.32 0.46 21.33
N LEU A 2 -6.37 -0.63 20.58
CA LEU A 2 -5.55 -0.77 19.37
C LEU A 2 -6.14 0.16 18.31
N LEU A 3 -5.33 1.05 17.75
CA LEU A 3 -5.77 2.02 16.76
C LEU A 3 -5.98 1.27 15.43
N GLU A 4 -7.20 1.32 14.87
CA GLU A 4 -7.47 0.69 13.58
C GLU A 4 -6.82 1.50 12.45
N PRO A 5 -5.97 0.86 11.63
CA PRO A 5 -5.34 1.54 10.51
C PRO A 5 -6.37 1.85 9.42
N ARG A 6 -6.25 3.01 8.77
CA ARG A 6 -7.08 3.38 7.62
C ARG A 6 -6.27 3.98 6.49
N VAL A 7 -6.66 3.69 5.25
CA VAL A 7 -6.11 4.37 4.08
C VAL A 7 -6.72 5.76 4.00
N ARG A 8 -5.87 6.79 3.94
CA ARG A 8 -6.30 8.20 3.83
C ARG A 8 -6.44 8.62 2.38
N SER A 9 -5.53 8.17 1.54
CA SER A 9 -5.46 8.47 0.12
C SER A 9 -4.78 7.31 -0.59
N ILE A 10 -5.16 7.07 -1.84
CA ILE A 10 -4.50 6.09 -2.69
C ILE A 10 -4.41 6.64 -4.12
N ARG A 11 -3.31 6.33 -4.78
CA ARG A 11 -3.05 6.69 -6.17
C ARG A 11 -2.65 5.42 -6.92
N PRO A 12 -3.36 5.04 -7.99
CA PRO A 12 -2.93 3.96 -8.86
C PRO A 12 -1.53 4.22 -9.39
N ASP A 13 -0.77 3.17 -9.58
CA ASP A 13 0.57 3.23 -10.17
C ASP A 13 0.65 2.31 -11.39
N GLY A 14 1.33 2.80 -12.42
CA GLY A 14 1.45 2.16 -13.72
C GLY A 14 2.80 1.48 -13.94
N GLU A 15 3.49 1.06 -12.88
CA GLU A 15 4.81 0.43 -13.03
C GLU A 15 4.71 -0.93 -13.73
N ALA A 16 5.65 -1.19 -14.63
CA ALA A 16 5.86 -2.53 -15.16
C ALA A 16 6.37 -3.47 -14.06
N PRO A 17 6.05 -4.77 -14.09
CA PRO A 17 6.65 -5.74 -13.17
C PRO A 17 8.19 -5.71 -13.24
N SER A 18 8.83 -5.79 -12.08
CA SER A 18 10.27 -5.98 -11.97
C SER A 18 10.69 -7.32 -12.59
N PRO A 19 11.98 -7.55 -12.88
CA PRO A 19 12.47 -8.85 -13.35
C PRO A 19 12.15 -10.03 -12.43
N LYS A 20 11.91 -9.76 -11.13
CA LYS A 20 11.50 -10.76 -10.14
C LYS A 20 9.98 -10.95 -10.06
N GLY A 21 9.20 -10.28 -10.90
CA GLY A 21 7.73 -10.37 -10.99
C GLY A 21 6.97 -9.54 -9.97
N PHE A 22 7.64 -8.76 -9.12
CA PHE A 22 6.96 -7.80 -8.22
C PHE A 22 6.57 -6.56 -8.98
N GLN A 23 5.36 -6.05 -8.77
CA GLN A 23 4.84 -4.87 -9.46
C GLN A 23 4.21 -3.91 -8.46
N ARG A 24 4.64 -2.66 -8.43
CA ARG A 24 3.92 -1.62 -7.68
C ARG A 24 2.65 -1.26 -8.45
N ILE A 25 1.51 -1.34 -7.77
CA ILE A 25 0.20 -1.08 -8.38
C ILE A 25 -0.48 0.16 -7.78
N ALA A 26 -0.02 0.61 -6.62
CA ALA A 26 -0.48 1.86 -6.02
C ALA A 26 0.53 2.43 -5.02
N THR A 27 0.40 3.73 -4.77
CA THR A 27 0.99 4.43 -3.63
C THR A 27 -0.12 4.98 -2.74
N PHE A 28 -0.01 4.84 -1.42
CA PHE A 28 -1.07 5.22 -0.49
C PHE A 28 -0.53 5.84 0.81
N ASP A 29 -1.36 6.63 1.47
CA ASP A 29 -1.09 7.15 2.81
C ASP A 29 -1.91 6.38 3.84
N LEU A 30 -1.30 6.03 4.96
CA LEU A 30 -1.91 5.25 6.02
C LEU A 30 -1.98 6.05 7.32
N VAL A 31 -3.16 6.14 7.91
CA VAL A 31 -3.36 6.76 9.24
C VAL A 31 -3.39 5.64 10.28
N LEU A 32 -2.49 5.74 11.26
CA LEU A 32 -2.37 4.85 12.41
C LEU A 32 -2.95 5.57 13.64
N GLY A 33 -4.28 5.64 13.68
CA GLY A 33 -5.01 6.41 14.67
C GLY A 33 -4.71 7.92 14.64
N PRO A 34 -4.98 8.66 15.73
CA PRO A 34 -4.93 10.13 15.71
C PRO A 34 -3.52 10.70 15.70
N SER A 35 -2.51 9.90 16.05
CA SER A 35 -1.17 10.40 16.34
C SER A 35 -0.18 10.23 15.20
N VAL A 36 -0.41 9.28 14.29
CA VAL A 36 0.58 8.92 13.28
C VAL A 36 -0.07 8.79 11.91
N THR A 37 0.55 9.42 10.91
CA THR A 37 0.28 9.15 9.50
C THR A 37 1.60 8.78 8.84
N MET A 38 1.61 7.66 8.13
CA MET A 38 2.70 7.26 7.25
C MET A 38 2.31 7.62 5.82
N ASN A 39 3.18 8.34 5.11
CA ASN A 39 2.91 8.81 3.75
C ASN A 39 3.67 7.97 2.72
N ASN A 40 3.11 7.84 1.52
CA ASN A 40 3.74 7.16 0.37
C ASN A 40 4.17 5.70 0.63
N LEU A 41 3.33 4.93 1.32
CA LEU A 41 3.46 3.47 1.32
C LEU A 41 3.15 2.94 -0.09
N ARG A 42 3.66 1.75 -0.38
CA ARG A 42 3.53 1.12 -1.70
C ARG A 42 2.72 -0.16 -1.58
N LEU A 43 1.71 -0.32 -2.42
CA LEU A 43 1.01 -1.59 -2.62
C LEU A 43 1.64 -2.31 -3.79
N VAL A 44 2.13 -3.52 -3.53
CA VAL A 44 2.91 -4.30 -4.49
C VAL A 44 2.25 -5.65 -4.70
N LYS A 45 1.95 -5.98 -5.97
CA LYS A 45 1.56 -7.32 -6.39
C LYS A 45 2.79 -8.23 -6.42
N THR A 46 2.68 -9.39 -5.80
CA THR A 46 3.73 -10.40 -5.77
C THR A 46 3.66 -11.34 -6.99
N PRO A 47 4.74 -12.05 -7.32
CA PRO A 47 4.73 -13.03 -8.41
C PRO A 47 3.73 -14.18 -8.20
N SER A 48 3.41 -14.49 -6.94
CA SER A 48 2.43 -15.51 -6.57
C SER A 48 0.97 -15.04 -6.70
N GLY A 49 0.74 -13.77 -7.07
CA GLY A 49 -0.59 -13.18 -7.18
C GLY A 49 -1.12 -12.53 -5.90
N GLY A 50 -0.37 -12.60 -4.78
CA GLY A 50 -0.70 -11.90 -3.55
C GLY A 50 -0.37 -10.40 -3.59
N MET A 51 -0.66 -9.69 -2.51
CA MET A 51 -0.33 -8.28 -2.35
C MET A 51 0.41 -8.03 -1.04
N HIS A 52 1.42 -7.18 -1.08
CA HIS A 52 2.15 -6.72 0.10
C HIS A 52 2.17 -5.19 0.13
N ALA A 53 2.06 -4.65 1.34
CA ALA A 53 2.36 -3.25 1.58
C ALA A 53 3.83 -3.09 1.98
N TYR A 54 4.48 -2.05 1.47
CA TYR A 54 5.82 -1.68 1.88
C TYR A 54 5.86 -0.25 2.41
N PRO A 55 6.65 0.01 3.47
CA PRO A 55 6.89 1.37 3.94
C PRO A 55 7.60 2.19 2.86
N PRO A 56 7.55 3.53 2.97
CA PRO A 56 8.32 4.39 2.09
C PRO A 56 9.82 4.11 2.27
N GLU A 57 10.54 4.23 1.17
CA GLU A 57 12.00 4.17 1.13
C GLU A 57 12.57 5.59 1.14
N ASP A 58 13.76 5.74 1.72
CA ASP A 58 14.54 6.97 1.60
C ASP A 58 15.20 7.08 0.21
N LYS A 59 15.93 8.17 -0.02
CA LYS A 59 16.65 8.41 -1.28
C LYS A 59 17.76 7.37 -1.58
N HIS A 60 18.12 6.54 -0.60
CA HIS A 60 19.11 5.48 -0.71
C HIS A 60 18.48 4.09 -0.82
N GLY A 61 17.14 3.99 -0.89
CA GLY A 61 16.41 2.73 -0.98
C GLY A 61 16.24 2.01 0.35
N GLN A 62 16.56 2.65 1.48
CA GLN A 62 16.35 2.07 2.80
C GLN A 62 14.93 2.30 3.29
N ARG A 63 14.33 1.25 3.86
CA ARG A 63 12.98 1.35 4.41
C ARG A 63 12.97 2.23 5.66
N SER A 64 11.97 3.11 5.73
CA SER A 64 11.73 3.97 6.88
C SER A 64 11.15 3.26 8.11
N ALA A 65 10.67 2.04 7.95
CA ALA A 65 10.09 1.22 9.01
C ALA A 65 10.17 -0.26 8.64
N ASP A 66 9.99 -1.13 9.62
CA ASP A 66 9.71 -2.56 9.41
C ASP A 66 8.30 -2.88 9.87
N PHE A 67 7.58 -3.64 9.05
CA PHE A 67 6.24 -4.12 9.37
C PHE A 67 6.29 -5.61 9.69
N ALA A 68 5.67 -5.99 10.81
CA ALA A 68 5.39 -7.39 11.07
C ALA A 68 4.53 -7.98 9.93
N PRO A 69 4.72 -9.25 9.52
CA PRO A 69 3.98 -9.85 8.40
C PRO A 69 2.46 -9.69 8.53
N ALA A 70 1.90 -9.99 9.71
CA ALA A 70 0.46 -9.83 9.94
C ALA A 70 -0.03 -8.40 9.73
N PHE A 71 0.74 -7.40 10.18
CA PHE A 71 0.39 -6.00 10.00
C PHE A 71 0.49 -5.57 8.53
N ARG A 72 1.56 -6.02 7.86
CA ARG A 72 1.78 -5.79 6.43
C ARG A 72 0.61 -6.29 5.58
N ASP A 73 0.12 -7.48 5.89
CA ASP A 73 -0.96 -8.12 5.13
C ASP A 73 -2.30 -7.40 5.40
N ILE A 74 -2.59 -7.03 6.65
CA ILE A 74 -3.77 -6.21 7.02
C ILE A 74 -3.81 -4.90 6.22
N ILE A 75 -2.71 -4.14 6.18
CA ILE A 75 -2.70 -2.85 5.49
C ILE A 75 -2.68 -3.01 3.97
N ALA A 76 -2.18 -4.14 3.44
CA ALA A 76 -2.25 -4.47 2.02
C ALA A 76 -3.71 -4.72 1.59
N ASP A 77 -4.47 -5.48 2.39
CA ASP A 77 -5.88 -5.74 2.14
C ASP A 77 -6.72 -4.45 2.17
N LEU A 78 -6.44 -3.55 3.12
CA LEU A 78 -7.10 -2.24 3.20
C LEU A 78 -6.80 -1.39 1.96
N ALA A 79 -5.54 -1.34 1.53
CA ALA A 79 -5.13 -0.58 0.35
C ALA A 79 -5.72 -1.18 -0.94
N ALA A 80 -5.79 -2.51 -1.05
CA ALA A 80 -6.39 -3.18 -2.21
C ALA A 80 -7.89 -2.85 -2.35
N LYS A 81 -8.65 -2.90 -1.25
CA LYS A 81 -10.07 -2.54 -1.23
C LYS A 81 -10.31 -1.07 -1.60
N GLU A 82 -9.49 -0.16 -1.09
CA GLU A 82 -9.62 1.26 -1.44
C GLU A 82 -9.25 1.53 -2.91
N LEU A 83 -8.26 0.82 -3.45
CA LEU A 83 -7.89 0.91 -4.86
C LEU A 83 -9.02 0.42 -5.77
N GLU A 84 -9.63 -0.72 -5.43
CA GLU A 84 -10.78 -1.27 -6.14
C GLU A 84 -11.95 -0.28 -6.15
N SER A 85 -12.30 0.26 -4.97
CA SER A 85 -13.36 1.27 -4.85
C SER A 85 -13.05 2.54 -5.67
N LEU A 86 -11.79 2.98 -5.72
CA LEU A 86 -11.37 4.10 -6.58
C LEU A 86 -11.57 3.78 -8.07
N ASN A 87 -11.21 2.59 -8.51
CA ASN A 87 -11.36 2.16 -9.90
C ASN A 87 -12.83 2.10 -10.30
N GLU A 88 -13.70 1.53 -9.46
CA GLU A 88 -15.16 1.49 -9.70
C GLU A 88 -15.76 2.89 -9.86
N ARG A 89 -15.37 3.84 -9.00
CA ARG A 89 -15.80 5.24 -9.09
C ARG A 89 -15.33 5.93 -10.37
N THR A 90 -14.19 5.50 -10.93
CA THR A 90 -13.58 6.10 -12.12
C THR A 90 -14.09 5.48 -13.42
N THR A 91 -14.41 4.18 -13.41
CA THR A 91 -14.95 3.46 -14.58
C THR A 91 -16.48 3.56 -14.71
N GLY A 92 -17.18 3.86 -13.61
CA GLY A 92 -18.63 4.10 -13.59
C GLY A 92 -19.07 5.54 -13.93
N ALA A 93 -18.13 6.42 -14.28
CA ALA A 93 -18.38 7.81 -14.70
C ALA A 93 -18.14 7.97 -16.21
#